data_AF-A0A7C4UHT2-F1
#
_entry.id   AF-A0A7C4UHT2-F1
#
_cell.length_a   1.000
_cell.length_b   1.000
_cell.length_c   1.000
_cell.angle_alpha   90.00
_cell.angle_beta   90.00
_cell.angle_gamma   90.00
#
_symmetry.space_group_name_H-M   'P 1'
#
loop_
_entity.id
_entity.type
_entity.pdbx_description
1 polymer ?
#
loop_
_entity_poly.entity_id
_entity_poly.type
_entity_poly.pdbx_seq_one_letter_code
_entity_poly.pdbx_strand_id
1 'polypeptide(L)'
;MARIMLWENETDSRCLPGVCMACGSPATSHESKTFSWSPPWTRYVPIAGFILYYTMMRHMRVEVPLCDRHRNYWLVRRLWMWVPFAILVLGGVGLVMLLGAAGAEEAIGITMLLGLLCFTAWLFVVVILQSIMIQPTEITDRSISLKCVHEDFANALYKLQDDKKERRRRRWDHDDDFDDRPRRRLRADYDEESPRRDTRTAFRPERDFEE
;
A
#
# COMPACT_ATOMS: atom_id res chain seq x y z
N MET A 1 -7.36 15.94 -5.50
CA MET A 1 -6.68 14.68 -5.10
C MET A 1 -6.92 13.64 -6.17
N ALA A 2 -5.85 13.04 -6.68
CA ALA A 2 -5.91 12.06 -7.76
C ALA A 2 -6.06 10.62 -7.23
N ARG A 3 -6.54 9.73 -8.11
CA ARG A 3 -6.48 8.28 -7.97
C ARG A 3 -5.47 7.75 -8.98
N ILE A 4 -4.55 6.91 -8.52
CA ILE A 4 -3.52 6.30 -9.37
C ILE A 4 -3.59 4.78 -9.26
N MET A 5 -3.16 4.09 -10.31
CA MET A 5 -2.97 2.64 -10.33
C MET A 5 -1.49 2.37 -10.53
N LEU A 6 -0.91 1.55 -9.67
CA LEU A 6 0.47 1.09 -9.75
C LEU A 6 0.46 -0.42 -9.97
N TRP A 7 1.24 -0.89 -10.93
CA TRP A 7 1.51 -2.33 -11.08
C TRP A 7 2.59 -2.76 -10.10
N GLU A 8 2.65 -4.05 -9.75
CA GLU A 8 3.62 -4.60 -8.80
C GLU A 8 5.07 -4.29 -9.18
N ASN A 9 5.40 -4.29 -10.47
CA ASN A 9 6.73 -3.93 -10.98
C ASN A 9 7.02 -2.41 -10.95
N GLU A 10 6.03 -1.58 -10.64
CA GLU A 10 6.13 -0.13 -10.52
C GLU A 10 6.14 0.35 -9.06
N THR A 11 6.03 -0.55 -8.07
CA THR A 11 5.99 -0.18 -6.65
C THR A 11 7.36 0.08 -6.02
N ASP A 12 8.44 -0.25 -6.73
CA ASP A 12 9.84 0.05 -6.36
C ASP A 12 10.15 1.54 -6.55
N SER A 13 10.91 2.14 -5.63
CA SER A 13 11.34 3.54 -5.65
C SER A 13 11.96 3.97 -6.98
N ARG A 14 12.66 3.06 -7.68
CA ARG A 14 13.28 3.35 -8.98
C ARG A 14 12.26 3.58 -10.11
N CYS A 15 11.03 3.12 -9.93
CA CYS A 15 9.96 3.24 -10.91
C CYS A 15 9.01 4.41 -10.64
N LEU A 16 9.14 5.07 -9.48
CA LEU A 16 8.26 6.14 -9.04
C LEU A 16 8.92 7.51 -9.24
N PRO A 17 8.13 8.57 -9.50
CA PRO A 17 8.69 9.91 -9.62
C PRO A 17 9.20 10.39 -8.26
N GLY A 18 10.30 11.16 -8.26
CA GLY A 18 10.91 11.79 -7.07
C GLY A 18 10.09 12.95 -6.51
N VAL A 19 8.77 12.79 -6.41
CA VAL A 19 7.80 13.78 -5.94
C VAL A 19 7.07 13.18 -4.74
N CYS A 20 6.82 13.98 -3.71
CA CYS A 20 6.14 13.52 -2.51
C CYS A 20 4.68 13.18 -2.82
N MET A 21 4.28 11.94 -2.51
CA MET A 21 2.93 11.44 -2.77
C MET A 21 1.84 12.20 -1.99
N ALA A 22 2.19 12.79 -0.85
CA ALA A 22 1.25 13.51 0.03
C ALA A 22 1.05 14.99 -0.35
N CYS A 23 2.11 15.71 -0.75
CA CYS A 23 2.04 17.16 -0.96
C CYS A 23 2.66 17.70 -2.25
N GLY A 24 3.21 16.84 -3.13
CA GLY A 24 3.73 17.28 -4.42
C GLY A 24 5.11 17.95 -4.40
N SER A 25 5.72 18.20 -3.24
CA SER A 25 7.09 18.72 -3.17
C SER A 25 8.12 17.66 -3.58
N PRO A 26 9.36 18.01 -3.96
CA PRO A 26 10.41 17.02 -4.22
C PRO A 26 10.58 16.03 -3.07
N ALA A 27 10.71 14.74 -3.39
CA ALA A 27 10.91 13.69 -2.40
C ALA A 27 12.38 13.59 -2.01
N THR A 28 12.63 13.49 -0.71
CA THR A 28 13.97 13.34 -0.12
C THR A 28 14.21 11.92 0.39
N SER A 29 13.14 11.16 0.62
CA SER A 29 13.17 9.80 1.17
C SER A 29 12.16 8.89 0.48
N HIS A 30 12.44 7.59 0.50
CA HIS A 30 11.48 6.56 0.12
C HIS A 30 11.21 5.68 1.34
N GLU A 31 9.96 5.61 1.76
CA GLU A 31 9.54 4.82 2.92
C GLU A 31 8.73 3.63 2.44
N SER A 32 9.16 2.43 2.80
CA SER A 32 8.48 1.20 2.42
C SER A 32 7.22 0.99 3.26
N LYS A 33 6.04 1.02 2.62
CA LYS A 33 4.76 0.82 3.29
C LYS A 33 3.99 -0.37 2.73
N THR A 34 3.56 -1.27 3.61
CA THR A 34 2.59 -2.30 3.27
C THR A 34 1.18 -1.75 3.38
N PHE A 35 0.47 -1.73 2.25
CA PHE A 35 -0.96 -1.42 2.18
C PHE A 35 -1.76 -2.72 2.28
N SER A 36 -2.80 -2.69 3.11
CA SER A 36 -3.76 -3.78 3.27
C SER A 36 -5.10 -3.34 2.72
N TRP A 37 -5.76 -4.21 1.96
CA TRP A 37 -7.10 -3.99 1.47
C TRP A 37 -7.98 -5.17 1.85
N SER A 38 -9.20 -4.86 2.28
CA SER A 38 -10.26 -5.82 2.50
C SER A 38 -11.51 -5.40 1.71
N PRO A 39 -12.24 -6.34 1.10
CA PRO A 39 -13.47 -6.04 0.40
C PRO A 39 -14.50 -5.37 1.33
N PRO A 40 -15.27 -4.36 0.88
CA PRO A 40 -16.21 -3.63 1.75
C PRO A 40 -17.24 -4.51 2.47
N TRP A 41 -17.68 -5.59 1.81
CA TRP A 41 -18.66 -6.52 2.36
C TRP A 41 -18.15 -7.26 3.59
N THR A 42 -16.83 -7.41 3.75
CA THR A 42 -16.23 -8.10 4.91
C THR A 42 -16.52 -7.39 6.23
N ARG A 43 -16.85 -6.09 6.20
CA ARG A 43 -17.28 -5.32 7.37
C ARG A 43 -18.56 -5.85 8.03
N TYR A 44 -19.40 -6.56 7.28
CA TYR A 44 -20.66 -7.11 7.76
C TYR A 44 -20.56 -8.58 8.22
N VAL A 45 -19.38 -9.19 8.11
CA VAL A 45 -19.18 -10.57 8.52
C VAL A 45 -18.96 -10.62 10.04
N PRO A 46 -19.73 -11.43 10.80
CA PRO A 46 -19.58 -11.52 12.26
C PRO A 46 -18.24 -12.16 12.66
N ILE A 47 -17.93 -12.14 13.96
CA ILE A 47 -16.65 -12.60 14.55
C ILE A 47 -16.21 -14.00 14.08
N ALA A 48 -17.16 -14.92 13.83
CA ALA A 48 -16.86 -16.26 13.28
C ALA A 48 -16.17 -16.21 11.89
N GLY A 49 -16.36 -15.13 11.13
CA GLY A 49 -15.69 -14.91 9.86
C GLY A 49 -14.36 -14.15 9.97
N PHE A 50 -13.78 -14.01 11.16
CA PHE A 50 -12.45 -13.39 11.33
C PHE A 50 -11.35 -14.19 10.61
N ILE A 51 -11.46 -15.52 10.59
CA ILE A 51 -10.57 -16.39 9.80
C ILE A 51 -10.72 -16.07 8.30
N LEU A 52 -11.96 -15.98 7.81
CA LEU A 52 -12.25 -15.62 6.42
C LEU A 52 -11.79 -14.20 6.09
N TYR A 53 -11.89 -13.27 7.04
CA TYR A 53 -11.41 -11.90 6.90
C TYR A 53 -9.90 -11.86 6.68
N TYR A 54 -9.12 -12.61 7.49
CA TYR A 54 -7.67 -12.67 7.33
C TYR A 54 -7.25 -13.32 6.02
N THR A 55 -7.90 -14.40 5.60
CA THR A 55 -7.55 -15.06 4.32
C THR A 55 -7.89 -14.20 3.10
N MET A 56 -8.83 -13.26 3.25
CA MET A 56 -9.21 -12.33 2.19
C MET A 56 -8.45 -11.01 2.19
N MET A 57 -7.69 -10.70 3.25
CA MET A 57 -6.86 -9.51 3.24
C MET A 57 -5.73 -9.66 2.23
N ARG A 58 -5.73 -8.75 1.25
CA ARG A 58 -4.64 -8.63 0.29
C ARG A 58 -3.68 -7.56 0.78
N HIS A 59 -2.39 -7.86 0.69
CA HIS A 59 -1.31 -6.96 1.10
C HIS A 59 -0.40 -6.69 -0.09
N MET A 60 -0.02 -5.42 -0.27
CA MET A 60 1.00 -5.03 -1.26
C MET A 60 1.94 -4.01 -0.65
N ARG A 61 3.25 -4.25 -0.80
CA ARG A 61 4.31 -3.35 -0.35
C ARG A 61 4.61 -2.33 -1.44
N VAL A 62 4.64 -1.06 -1.08
CA VAL A 62 4.92 0.06 -1.99
C VAL A 62 5.95 0.99 -1.34
N GLU A 63 6.99 1.36 -2.09
CA GLU A 63 7.98 2.34 -1.65
C GLU A 63 7.46 3.75 -1.92
N VAL A 64 7.00 4.44 -0.89
CA VAL A 64 6.32 5.73 -1.05
C VAL A 64 7.34 6.86 -1.00
N PRO A 65 7.47 7.69 -2.07
CA PRO A 65 8.33 8.87 -2.04
C PRO A 65 7.71 9.96 -1.17
N LEU A 66 8.50 10.47 -0.22
CA LEU A 66 8.10 11.49 0.75
C LEU A 66 9.19 12.56 0.91
N CYS A 67 8.75 13.78 1.18
CA CYS A 67 9.64 14.86 1.63
C CYS A 67 9.87 14.79 3.14
N ASP A 68 10.88 15.51 3.64
CA ASP A 68 11.26 15.49 5.06
C ASP A 68 10.09 15.87 5.99
N ARG A 69 9.23 16.80 5.56
CA ARG A 69 8.02 17.19 6.30
C ARG A 69 7.04 16.04 6.49
N HIS A 70 7.01 15.08 5.55
CA HIS A 70 6.09 13.95 5.55
C HIS A 70 6.76 12.60 5.85
N ARG A 71 8.06 12.57 6.21
CA ARG A 71 8.75 11.31 6.56
C ARG A 71 8.04 10.53 7.67
N ASN A 72 7.54 11.23 8.70
CA ASN A 72 6.82 10.64 9.82
C ASN A 72 5.30 10.64 9.66
N TYR A 73 4.78 10.77 8.44
CA TYR A 73 3.36 10.95 8.15
C TYR A 73 2.44 9.92 8.83
N TRP A 74 2.75 8.62 8.71
CA TRP A 74 1.92 7.58 9.32
C TRP A 74 2.06 7.50 10.84
N LEU A 75 3.24 7.77 11.39
CA LEU A 75 3.47 7.73 12.82
C LEU A 75 2.71 8.86 13.50
N VAL A 76 2.85 10.09 12.99
CA VAL A 76 2.14 11.27 13.51
C VAL A 76 0.64 11.03 13.48
N ARG A 77 0.08 10.54 12.36
CA ARG A 77 -1.36 10.23 12.27
C ARG A 77 -1.79 9.10 13.21
N ARG A 78 -0.98 8.06 13.37
CA ARG A 78 -1.23 6.99 14.34
C ARG A 78 -1.30 7.57 15.76
N LEU A 79 -0.37 8.44 16.14
CA LEU A 79 -0.38 9.11 17.43
C LEU A 79 -1.62 10.00 17.61
N TRP A 80 -1.99 10.80 16.60
CA TRP A 80 -3.22 11.62 16.64
C TRP A 80 -4.50 10.80 16.80
N MET A 81 -4.53 9.54 16.37
CA MET A 81 -5.68 8.66 16.60
C MET A 81 -5.64 8.03 18.00
N TRP A 82 -4.50 7.47 18.40
CA TRP A 82 -4.39 6.68 19.64
C TRP A 82 -4.25 7.51 20.91
N VAL A 83 -3.61 8.67 20.87
CA VAL A 83 -3.39 9.49 22.07
C VAL A 83 -4.71 10.04 22.63
N PRO A 84 -5.60 10.69 21.84
CA PRO A 84 -6.89 11.13 22.35
C PRO A 84 -7.77 9.97 22.83
N PHE A 85 -7.72 8.83 22.16
CA PHE A 85 -8.44 7.63 22.60
C PHE A 85 -7.96 7.15 23.97
N ALA A 86 -6.63 7.02 24.16
CA ALA A 86 -6.05 6.63 25.43
C ALA A 86 -6.42 7.62 26.55
N ILE A 87 -6.38 8.93 26.28
CA ILE A 87 -6.80 9.97 27.23
C ILE A 87 -8.29 9.83 27.58
N LEU A 88 -9.16 9.64 26.58
CA LEU A 88 -10.60 9.48 26.82
C LEU A 88 -10.90 8.24 27.66
N VAL A 89 -10.27 7.11 27.36
CA VAL A 89 -10.48 5.85 28.09
C VAL A 89 -9.90 5.91 29.49
N LEU A 90 -8.60 6.25 29.62
CA LEU A 90 -7.93 6.28 30.92
C LEU A 90 -8.47 7.41 31.80
N GLY A 91 -8.71 8.59 31.22
CA GLY A 91 -9.30 9.72 31.93
C GLY A 91 -10.75 9.45 32.34
N GLY A 92 -11.55 8.85 31.46
CA GLY A 92 -12.93 8.48 31.77
C GLY A 92 -13.02 7.43 32.88
N VAL A 93 -12.24 6.33 32.78
CA VAL A 93 -12.19 5.29 33.81
C VAL A 93 -11.67 5.85 35.13
N GLY A 94 -10.58 6.62 35.10
CA GLY A 94 -10.01 7.24 36.30
C GLY A 94 -10.99 8.19 36.99
N LEU A 95 -11.72 9.00 36.22
CA LEU A 95 -12.73 9.92 36.75
C LEU A 95 -13.91 9.16 37.38
N VAL A 96 -14.41 8.11 36.73
CA VAL A 96 -15.49 7.28 37.29
C VAL A 96 -15.07 6.60 38.59
N MET A 97 -13.85 6.04 38.63
CA MET A 97 -13.31 5.44 39.87
C MET A 97 -13.19 6.46 41.00
N LEU A 98 -12.69 7.66 40.69
CA LEU A 98 -12.55 8.74 41.67
C LEU A 98 -13.91 9.20 42.21
N LEU A 99 -14.90 9.40 41.34
CA LEU A 99 -16.25 9.81 41.74
C LEU A 99 -16.95 8.73 42.57
N GLY A 100 -16.76 7.45 42.22
CA GLY A 100 -17.24 6.31 43.00
C GLY A 100 -16.62 6.28 44.41
N ALA A 101 -15.30 6.48 44.52
CA ALA A 101 -14.62 6.56 45.80
C ALA A 101 -15.06 7.77 46.65
N ALA A 102 -15.49 8.85 46.00
CA ALA A 102 -16.01 10.06 46.65
C ALA A 102 -17.51 9.97 47.03
N GLY A 103 -18.21 8.88 46.70
CA GLY A 103 -19.65 8.71 46.97
C GLY A 103 -20.56 9.61 46.12
N ALA A 104 -20.07 10.13 44.98
CA ALA A 104 -20.81 11.04 44.12
C ALA A 104 -21.63 10.29 43.05
N GLU A 105 -22.59 9.47 43.46
CA GLU A 105 -23.32 8.56 42.57
C GLU A 105 -24.07 9.27 41.42
N GLU A 106 -24.66 10.44 41.68
CA GLU A 106 -25.35 11.24 40.65
C GLU A 106 -24.40 11.74 39.56
N ALA A 107 -23.15 12.06 39.92
CA ALA A 107 -22.15 12.56 38.98
C ALA A 107 -21.64 11.46 38.03
N ILE A 108 -21.72 10.19 38.43
CA ILE A 108 -21.29 9.06 37.59
C ILE A 108 -22.13 8.99 36.32
N GLY A 109 -23.46 9.12 36.43
CA GLY A 109 -24.36 9.07 35.29
C GLY A 109 -24.08 10.17 34.26
N ILE A 110 -23.89 11.40 34.74
CA ILE A 110 -23.54 12.55 33.89
C ILE A 110 -22.17 12.33 33.23
N THR A 111 -21.19 11.83 33.98
CA THR A 111 -19.85 11.55 33.48
C THR A 111 -19.86 10.48 32.38
N MET A 112 -20.66 9.42 32.54
CA MET A 112 -20.81 8.39 31.51
C MET A 112 -21.45 8.95 30.23
N LEU A 113 -22.49 9.78 30.36
CA LEU A 113 -23.13 10.43 29.22
C LEU A 113 -22.16 11.34 28.46
N LEU A 114 -21.40 12.17 29.19
CA LEU A 114 -20.38 13.04 28.59
C LEU A 114 -19.27 12.22 27.93
N GLY A 115 -18.82 11.14 28.57
CA GLY A 115 -17.84 10.22 28.01
C GLY A 115 -18.30 9.61 26.68
N LEU A 116 -19.57 9.19 26.59
CA LEU A 116 -20.16 8.66 25.37
C LEU A 116 -20.20 9.71 24.24
N LEU A 117 -20.56 10.95 24.56
CA LEU A 117 -20.57 12.05 23.59
C LEU A 117 -19.16 12.37 23.09
N CYS A 118 -18.18 12.47 23.98
CA CYS A 118 -16.77 12.69 23.62
C CYS A 118 -16.22 11.53 22.78
N PHE A 119 -16.54 10.28 23.13
CA PHE A 119 -16.15 9.10 22.36
C PHE A 119 -16.75 9.12 20.96
N THR A 120 -18.03 9.48 20.83
CA THR A 120 -18.70 9.60 19.54
C THR A 120 -18.06 10.70 18.69
N ALA A 121 -17.80 11.87 19.26
CA ALA A 121 -17.10 12.95 18.58
C ALA A 121 -15.70 12.53 18.11
N TRP A 122 -14.95 11.79 18.95
CA TRP A 122 -13.66 11.23 18.57
C TRP A 122 -13.76 10.24 17.41
N LEU A 123 -14.77 9.37 17.38
CA LEU A 123 -15.00 8.46 16.23
C LEU A 123 -15.21 9.24 14.93
N PHE A 124 -15.97 10.33 14.95
CA PHE A 124 -16.13 11.19 13.77
C PHE A 124 -14.81 11.78 13.31
N VAL A 125 -13.98 12.28 14.23
CA VAL A 125 -12.63 12.79 13.91
C VAL A 125 -11.77 11.68 13.30
N VAL A 126 -11.81 10.45 13.82
CA VAL A 126 -11.08 9.31 13.25
C VAL A 126 -11.54 9.02 11.82
N VAL A 127 -12.84 9.02 11.54
CA VAL A 127 -13.38 8.79 10.19
C VAL A 127 -12.89 9.87 9.21
N ILE A 128 -12.89 11.13 9.62
CA ILE A 128 -12.38 12.26 8.81
C ILE A 128 -10.87 12.12 8.59
N LEU A 129 -10.10 11.83 9.65
CA LEU A 129 -8.66 11.63 9.54
C LEU A 129 -8.30 10.43 8.65
N GLN A 130 -9.13 9.38 8.66
CA GLN A 130 -8.97 8.24 7.79
C GLN A 130 -9.27 8.60 6.33
N SER A 131 -10.31 9.40 6.06
CA SER A 131 -10.70 9.77 4.69
C SER A 131 -9.66 10.65 3.98
N ILE A 132 -8.88 11.44 4.74
CA ILE A 132 -7.77 12.25 4.21
C ILE A 132 -6.45 11.47 4.12
N MET A 133 -6.40 10.18 4.46
CA MET A 133 -5.18 9.37 4.30
C MET A 133 -5.05 8.84 2.88
N ILE A 134 -3.81 8.61 2.45
CA ILE A 134 -3.53 7.79 1.27
C ILE A 134 -4.06 6.38 1.59
N GLN A 135 -5.10 5.97 0.88
CA GLN A 135 -5.80 4.72 1.12
C GLN A 135 -5.76 3.84 -0.14
N PRO A 136 -5.58 2.52 0.02
CA PRO A 136 -5.81 1.59 -1.07
C PRO A 136 -7.31 1.49 -1.34
N THR A 137 -7.72 1.73 -2.57
CA THR A 137 -9.11 1.55 -3.01
C THR A 137 -9.35 0.11 -3.44
N GLU A 138 -8.35 -0.50 -4.06
CA GLU A 138 -8.40 -1.85 -4.62
C GLU A 138 -6.97 -2.40 -4.68
N ILE A 139 -6.80 -3.66 -4.25
CA ILE A 139 -5.54 -4.39 -4.39
C ILE A 139 -5.87 -5.69 -5.11
N THR A 140 -5.30 -5.85 -6.30
CA THR A 140 -5.29 -7.11 -7.05
C THR A 140 -3.94 -7.81 -6.85
N ASP A 141 -3.79 -9.02 -7.39
CA ASP A 141 -2.53 -9.75 -7.30
C ASP A 141 -1.36 -9.06 -8.02
N ARG A 142 -1.63 -8.13 -8.94
CA ARG A 142 -0.60 -7.46 -9.77
C ARG A 142 -0.65 -5.95 -9.73
N SER A 143 -1.64 -5.35 -9.08
CA SER A 143 -1.78 -3.90 -9.05
C SER A 143 -2.46 -3.39 -7.78
N ILE A 144 -2.14 -2.15 -7.43
CA ILE A 144 -2.75 -1.40 -6.33
C ILE A 144 -3.29 -0.07 -6.84
N SER A 145 -4.55 0.21 -6.53
CA SER A 145 -5.17 1.52 -6.72
C SER A 145 -5.06 2.34 -5.44
N LEU A 146 -4.36 3.47 -5.48
CA LEU A 146 -4.26 4.40 -4.37
C LEU A 146 -5.15 5.62 -4.62
N LYS A 147 -5.90 6.06 -3.61
CA LYS A 147 -6.63 7.33 -3.60
C LYS A 147 -5.98 8.33 -2.65
N CYS A 148 -6.39 9.59 -2.76
CA CYS A 148 -5.88 10.70 -1.95
C CYS A 148 -4.40 11.02 -2.19
N VAL A 149 -3.96 10.89 -3.45
CA VAL A 149 -2.60 11.24 -3.87
C VAL A 149 -2.58 12.68 -4.40
N HIS A 150 -1.46 13.38 -4.19
CA HIS A 150 -1.28 14.74 -4.74
C HIS A 150 -1.29 14.74 -6.27
N GLU A 151 -1.84 15.78 -6.89
CA GLU A 151 -1.99 15.85 -8.34
C GLU A 151 -0.65 15.94 -9.07
N ASP A 152 0.32 16.69 -8.53
CA ASP A 152 1.67 16.76 -9.09
C ASP A 152 2.37 15.40 -9.15
N PHE A 153 2.15 14.56 -8.13
CA PHE A 153 2.68 13.20 -8.13
C PHE A 153 2.04 12.36 -9.24
N ALA A 154 0.71 12.43 -9.36
CA ALA A 154 -0.02 11.70 -10.40
C ALA A 154 0.41 12.15 -11.80
N ASN A 155 0.54 13.45 -12.03
CA ASN A 155 1.01 14.01 -13.29
C ASN A 155 2.44 13.57 -13.62
N ALA A 156 3.35 13.60 -12.64
CA ALA A 156 4.72 13.12 -12.81
C ALA A 156 4.78 11.62 -13.12
N LEU A 157 3.91 10.82 -12.48
CA LEU A 157 3.81 9.39 -12.73
C LEU A 157 3.29 9.10 -14.15
N TYR A 158 2.23 9.79 -14.59
CA TYR A 158 1.69 9.62 -15.94
C TYR A 158 2.71 10.00 -17.01
N LYS A 159 3.42 11.11 -16.83
CA LYS A 159 4.51 11.51 -17.72
C LYS A 159 5.59 10.43 -17.81
N LEU A 160 5.99 9.86 -16.68
CA LEU A 160 6.99 8.80 -16.62
C LEU A 160 6.50 7.51 -17.32
N GLN A 161 5.21 7.18 -17.21
CA GLN A 161 4.59 6.04 -17.91
C GLN A 161 4.51 6.29 -19.44
N ASP A 162 4.14 7.49 -19.86
CA ASP A 162 4.08 7.88 -21.27
C ASP A 162 5.47 7.86 -21.91
N ASP A 163 6.49 8.40 -21.24
CA ASP A 163 7.89 8.34 -21.69
C ASP A 163 8.37 6.88 -21.85
N LYS A 164 8.00 5.99 -20.91
CA LYS A 164 8.31 4.55 -21.01
C LYS A 164 7.61 3.91 -22.21
N LYS A 165 6.35 4.27 -22.47
CA LYS A 165 5.57 3.76 -23.61
C LYS A 165 6.14 4.24 -24.94
N GLU A 166 6.56 5.50 -25.02
CA GLU A 166 7.20 6.04 -26.21
C GLU A 166 8.55 5.37 -26.48
N ARG A 167 9.39 5.18 -25.45
CA ARG A 167 10.65 4.43 -25.58
C ARG A 167 10.43 3.00 -26.06
N ARG A 168 9.37 2.34 -25.59
CA ARG A 168 9.00 1.00 -26.08
C ARG A 168 8.60 1.04 -27.56
N ARG A 169 7.77 2.00 -27.98
CA ARG A 169 7.39 2.17 -29.39
C ARG A 169 8.60 2.37 -30.31
N ARG A 170 9.47 3.33 -29.97
CA ARG A 170 10.69 3.60 -30.75
C ARG A 170 11.62 2.40 -30.86
N ARG A 171 11.65 1.52 -29.85
CA ARG A 171 12.44 0.28 -29.91
C ARG A 171 11.86 -0.72 -30.91
N TRP A 172 10.53 -0.83 -30.99
CA TRP A 172 9.87 -1.74 -31.93
C TRP A 172 10.03 -1.24 -33.37
N ASP A 173 9.85 0.07 -33.59
CA ASP A 173 10.04 0.67 -34.92
C ASP A 173 11.48 0.46 -35.46
N HIS A 174 12.47 0.35 -34.58
CA HIS A 174 13.87 0.09 -34.98
C HIS A 174 14.15 -1.39 -35.30
N ASP A 175 13.41 -2.32 -34.68
CA ASP A 175 13.61 -3.75 -34.92
C ASP A 175 12.97 -4.19 -36.26
N ASP A 176 11.94 -3.48 -36.74
CA ASP A 176 11.27 -3.75 -38.01
C ASP A 176 12.16 -3.46 -39.24
N ASP A 177 13.15 -2.56 -39.12
CA ASP A 177 14.11 -2.26 -40.21
C ASP A 177 15.10 -3.42 -40.48
N PHE A 178 15.17 -4.44 -39.61
CA PHE A 178 16.04 -5.59 -39.81
C PHE A 178 15.38 -6.76 -40.56
N ASP A 179 14.06 -6.73 -40.78
CA ASP A 179 13.33 -7.81 -41.48
C ASP A 179 13.46 -7.71 -43.01
N ASP A 180 14.04 -6.63 -43.54
CA ASP A 180 14.45 -6.52 -44.94
C ASP A 180 15.82 -7.18 -45.24
N ARG A 181 16.48 -7.78 -44.23
CA ARG A 181 17.51 -8.77 -44.54
C ARG A 181 16.81 -9.92 -45.27
N PRO A 182 17.11 -10.17 -46.55
CA PRO A 182 16.48 -11.25 -47.29
C PRO A 182 16.64 -12.50 -46.43
N ARG A 183 15.52 -13.08 -45.97
CA ARG A 183 15.51 -14.35 -45.22
C ARG A 183 16.42 -15.28 -46.00
N ARG A 184 17.68 -15.38 -45.56
CA ARG A 184 18.72 -16.12 -46.25
C ARG A 184 18.18 -17.53 -46.15
N ARG A 185 17.58 -18.02 -47.25
CA ARG A 185 16.94 -19.34 -47.33
C ARG A 185 17.83 -20.27 -46.54
N LEU A 186 17.39 -20.60 -45.33
CA LEU A 186 18.15 -21.47 -44.46
C LEU A 186 18.14 -22.76 -45.23
N ARG A 187 19.30 -23.04 -45.83
CA ARG A 187 19.53 -24.18 -46.70
C ARG A 187 19.08 -25.39 -45.87
N ALA A 188 18.18 -26.17 -46.43
CA ALA A 188 17.60 -27.37 -45.82
C ALA A 188 18.62 -28.52 -45.77
N ASP A 189 19.84 -28.23 -45.29
CA ASP A 189 20.91 -29.18 -45.00
C ASP A 189 21.26 -29.03 -43.52
N TYR A 190 20.39 -29.56 -42.66
CA TYR A 190 20.84 -30.01 -41.35
C TYR A 190 20.48 -31.49 -41.27
N ASP A 191 21.49 -32.29 -41.57
CA ASP A 191 21.60 -33.69 -41.20
C ASP A 191 21.20 -33.86 -39.72
N GLU A 192 20.02 -34.42 -39.52
CA GLU A 192 19.72 -35.64 -38.78
C GLU A 192 20.74 -36.18 -37.74
N GLU A 193 21.45 -35.38 -36.94
CA GLU A 193 22.21 -35.94 -35.80
C GLU A 193 22.59 -34.92 -34.72
N SER A 194 21.59 -34.34 -34.03
CA SER A 194 21.85 -33.68 -32.74
C SER A 194 21.71 -34.71 -31.61
N PRO A 195 22.79 -35.06 -30.87
CA PRO A 195 22.70 -35.99 -29.76
C PRO A 195 21.82 -35.38 -28.65
N ARG A 196 20.85 -36.18 -28.19
CA ARG A 196 20.02 -35.90 -27.02
C ARG A 196 20.91 -35.59 -25.82
N ARG A 197 21.07 -34.30 -25.51
CA ARG A 197 21.67 -33.87 -24.24
C ARG A 197 20.61 -34.01 -23.17
N ASP A 198 20.55 -35.20 -22.60
CA ASP A 198 19.78 -35.53 -21.39
C ASP A 198 20.33 -34.71 -20.23
N THR A 199 19.77 -33.52 -20.00
CA THR A 199 19.98 -32.74 -18.77
C THR A 199 19.08 -33.30 -17.68
N ARG A 200 19.30 -34.55 -17.33
CA ARG A 200 18.85 -35.13 -16.07
C ARG A 200 19.71 -34.58 -14.94
N THR A 201 19.02 -34.08 -13.91
CA THR A 201 19.45 -34.10 -12.50
C THR A 201 20.75 -33.37 -12.14
N ALA A 202 20.63 -32.09 -11.82
CA ALA A 202 21.45 -31.48 -10.77
C ALA A 202 20.53 -31.17 -9.58
N PHE A 203 20.32 -32.19 -8.76
CA PHE A 203 19.78 -32.09 -7.41
C PHE A 203 20.72 -31.20 -6.59
N ARG A 204 20.24 -30.04 -6.14
CA ARG A 204 21.00 -29.14 -5.26
C ARG A 204 20.53 -29.42 -3.82
N PRO A 205 21.36 -30.06 -2.96
CA PRO A 205 20.95 -30.35 -1.60
C PRO A 205 20.79 -29.06 -0.79
N GLU A 206 19.80 -29.11 0.09
CA GLU A 206 19.50 -28.14 1.14
C GLU A 206 20.76 -27.73 1.89
N ARG A 207 20.84 -26.42 2.18
CA ARG A 207 21.86 -25.87 3.05
C ARG A 207 21.18 -25.55 4.36
N ASP A 208 21.43 -26.41 5.33
CA ASP A 208 21.08 -26.22 6.73
C ASP A 208 21.61 -24.88 7.23
N PHE A 209 20.75 -24.10 7.87
CA PHE A 209 21.14 -22.98 8.72
C PHE A 209 21.00 -23.45 10.16
N GLU A 210 22.14 -23.78 10.76
CA GLU A 210 22.33 -23.89 12.20
C GLU A 210 22.43 -22.47 12.82
N GLU A 211 21.75 -22.34 13.97
CA GLU A 211 21.87 -21.38 15.08
C GLU A 211 21.57 -19.88 14.89
#